data_AF-A0A9D6XEY9-F1
#
_entry.id   AF-A0A9D6XEY9-F1
#
_cell.length_a   1.000
_cell.length_b   1.000
_cell.length_c   1.000
_cell.angle_alpha   90.00
_cell.angle_beta   90.00
_cell.angle_gamma   90.00
#
_symmetry.space_group_name_H-M   'P 1'
#
loop_
_entity.id
_entity.type
_entity.pdbx_description
1 polymer ?
#
loop_
_entity_poly.entity_id
_entity_poly.type
_entity_poly.pdbx_seq_one_letter_code
_entity_poly.pdbx_strand_id
1 'polypeptide(L)' 'MGLKDGDRVRVSSAKGTAMLSAKADLSVLPDSCFYPEHFNNPPVKDLMAVEVDAATGVPYFKQAAVSVEKA' A
#
# COMPACT_ATOMS: atom_id res chain seq x y z
N MET A 1 3.48 15.26 4.66
CA MET A 1 4.37 14.25 5.29
C MET A 1 5.87 14.56 5.22
N GLY A 2 6.34 15.56 4.44
CA GLY A 2 7.76 15.94 4.42
C GLY A 2 8.71 14.84 3.91
N LEU A 3 8.17 13.84 3.21
CA LEU A 3 8.93 12.74 2.62
C LEU A 3 9.65 13.21 1.37
N LYS A 4 10.85 12.67 1.17
CA LYS A 4 11.66 12.84 -0.04
C LYS A 4 11.80 11.51 -0.76
N ASP A 5 12.15 11.56 -2.03
CA ASP A 5 12.49 10.37 -2.80
C ASP A 5 13.59 9.56 -2.11
N GLY A 6 13.36 8.26 -1.97
CA GLY A 6 14.25 7.33 -1.29
C GLY A 6 14.07 7.25 0.23
N ASP A 7 13.28 8.15 0.85
CA ASP A 7 13.01 8.07 2.30
C ASP A 7 12.41 6.69 2.65
N ARG A 8 12.90 6.10 3.73
CA ARG A 8 12.33 4.87 4.27
C ARG A 8 11.03 5.21 5.00
N VAL A 9 10.00 4.43 4.70
CA VAL A 9 8.69 4.58 5.34
C VAL A 9 8.21 3.25 5.88
N ARG A 10 7.52 3.30 7.01
CA ARG A 10 6.72 2.19 7.52
C ARG A 10 5.30 2.35 7.00
N VAL A 11 4.79 1.32 6.35
CA VAL A 11 3.39 1.23 5.92
C VAL A 11 2.69 0.18 6.77
N SER A 12 1.59 0.54 7.40
CA SER A 12 0.86 -0.33 8.32
C SER A 12 -0.61 -0.44 7.92
N SER A 13 -1.21 -1.61 8.15
CA SER A 13 -2.64 -1.85 8.05
C SER A 13 -3.10 -2.72 9.22
N ALA A 14 -4.39 -3.05 9.27
CA ALA A 14 -4.90 -4.03 10.23
C ALA A 14 -4.28 -5.44 10.07
N LYS A 15 -3.63 -5.74 8.94
CA LYS A 15 -3.03 -7.05 8.65
C LYS A 15 -1.54 -7.14 8.99
N GLY A 16 -0.86 -6.00 9.20
CA GLY A 16 0.57 -6.00 9.53
C GLY A 16 1.28 -4.71 9.13
N THR A 17 2.59 -4.80 8.96
CA THR A 17 3.45 -3.66 8.59
C THR A 17 4.54 -4.07 7.60
N ALA A 18 4.92 -3.16 6.69
CA ALA A 18 6.03 -3.34 5.76
C ALA A 18 6.92 -2.09 5.67
N MET A 19 8.21 -2.29 5.37
CA MET A 19 9.18 -1.21 5.23
C MET A 19 9.50 -0.94 3.75
N LEU A 20 9.16 0.25 3.27
CA LEU A 20 9.26 0.65 1.87
C LEU A 20 10.18 1.85 1.68
N SER A 21 10.51 2.15 0.43
CA SER A 21 11.13 3.43 0.05
C SER A 21 10.09 4.28 -0.68
N ALA A 22 10.01 5.56 -0.32
CA ALA A 22 9.07 6.49 -0.93
C ALA A 22 9.60 7.00 -2.29
N LYS A 23 8.66 7.28 -3.20
CA LYS A 23 8.92 7.99 -4.45
C LYS A 23 7.76 8.94 -4.68
N ALA A 24 8.05 10.22 -4.87
CA ALA A 24 7.06 11.21 -5.22
C ALA A 24 6.60 10.99 -6.67
N ASP A 25 5.29 10.97 -6.86
CA ASP A 25 4.67 10.87 -8.17
C ASP A 25 3.41 11.75 -8.18
N LEU A 26 3.44 12.83 -8.95
CA LEU A 26 2.34 13.79 -9.04
C LEU A 26 1.14 13.27 -9.85
N SER A 27 1.28 12.12 -10.52
CA SER A 27 0.17 11.45 -11.20
C SER A 27 -0.68 10.61 -10.26
N VAL A 28 -0.18 10.32 -9.05
CA VAL A 28 -0.92 9.59 -8.01
C VAL A 28 -1.87 10.54 -7.30
N LEU A 29 -3.09 10.08 -7.02
CA LEU A 29 -4.11 10.86 -6.34
C LEU A 29 -3.60 11.33 -4.96
N PRO A 30 -3.86 12.59 -4.54
CA PRO A 30 -3.58 13.04 -3.19
C PRO A 30 -4.16 12.09 -2.13
N ASP A 31 -3.44 11.95 -1.01
CA ASP A 31 -3.79 11.06 0.11
C ASP A 31 -3.91 9.58 -0.27
N SER A 32 -3.32 9.18 -1.40
CA SER A 32 -3.18 7.78 -1.80
C SER A 32 -1.72 7.43 -2.08
N CYS A 33 -1.43 6.14 -2.06
CA CYS A 33 -0.16 5.59 -2.51
C CYS A 33 -0.42 4.43 -3.47
N PHE A 34 0.53 4.21 -4.37
CA PHE A 34 0.49 3.10 -5.32
C PHE A 34 1.64 2.14 -5.04
N TYR A 35 1.36 0.84 -5.09
CA TYR A 35 2.37 -0.21 -5.00
C TYR A 35 2.17 -1.22 -6.13
N PRO A 36 3.21 -1.56 -6.91
CA PRO A 36 3.10 -2.56 -7.97
C PRO A 36 2.94 -3.98 -7.41
N GLU A 37 1.85 -4.65 -7.77
CA GLU A 37 1.48 -5.98 -7.26
C GLU A 37 2.47 -7.11 -7.60
N HIS A 38 3.29 -6.93 -8.64
CA HIS A 38 4.22 -7.95 -9.11
C HIS A 38 5.41 -8.19 -8.16
N PHE A 39 5.66 -7.29 -7.20
CA PHE A 39 6.70 -7.48 -6.20
C PHE A 39 6.19 -8.33 -5.02
N ASN A 40 6.98 -9.33 -4.62
CA ASN A 40 6.74 -10.15 -3.43
C ASN A 40 7.62 -9.73 -2.23
N ASN A 41 8.66 -8.96 -2.46
CA ASN A 41 9.52 -8.40 -1.42
C ASN A 41 9.77 -6.92 -1.75
N PRO A 42 9.41 -5.97 -0.88
CA PRO A 42 8.70 -6.16 0.40
C PRO A 42 7.25 -6.70 0.24
N PRO A 43 6.70 -7.45 1.21
CA PRO A 43 5.43 -8.16 1.07
C PRO A 43 4.21 -7.24 1.30
N VAL A 44 4.03 -6.23 0.45
CA VAL A 44 2.93 -5.24 0.62
C VAL A 44 1.54 -5.86 0.45
N LYS A 45 1.42 -6.92 -0.37
CA LYS A 45 0.16 -7.63 -0.59
C LYS A 45 -0.41 -8.24 0.69
N ASP A 46 0.46 -8.60 1.63
CA ASP A 46 0.06 -9.15 2.93
C ASP A 46 -0.64 -8.09 3.80
N LEU A 47 -0.51 -6.79 3.46
CA LEU A 47 -1.22 -5.70 4.13
C LEU A 47 -2.65 -5.51 3.62
N MET A 48 -3.02 -6.13 2.50
CA MET A 48 -4.31 -5.92 1.83
C MET A 48 -5.37 -6.88 2.36
N ALA A 49 -6.53 -6.33 2.76
CA ALA A 49 -7.71 -7.16 2.97
C ALA A 49 -8.29 -7.57 1.62
N VAL A 50 -8.78 -8.80 1.53
CA VAL A 50 -9.49 -9.30 0.35
C VAL A 50 -10.92 -9.58 0.76
N GLU A 51 -11.85 -8.86 0.15
CA GLU A 51 -13.28 -9.12 0.28
C GLU A 51 -13.78 -9.72 -1.03
N VAL A 52 -14.68 -10.70 -0.96
CA VAL A 52 -15.22 -11.37 -2.15
C VAL A 52 -16.63 -10.88 -2.38
N ASP A 53 -16.90 -10.35 -3.58
CA ASP A 53 -18.24 -9.94 -3.98
C ASP A 53 -19.19 -11.13 -3.95
N ALA A 54 -20.28 -11.03 -3.18
CA ALA A 54 -21.19 -12.14 -2.96
C ALA A 54 -22.00 -12.52 -4.22
N ALA A 55 -22.17 -11.60 -5.18
CA ALA A 55 -22.93 -11.85 -6.40
C ALA A 55 -22.09 -12.51 -7.50
N THR A 56 -20.85 -12.05 -7.68
CA THR A 56 -19.97 -12.43 -8.81
C THR A 56 -18.81 -13.33 -8.41
N GLY A 57 -18.46 -13.39 -7.12
CA GLY A 57 -17.28 -14.08 -6.63
C GLY A 57 -15.96 -13.37 -6.92
N VAL A 58 -16.00 -12.15 -7.48
CA VAL A 58 -14.78 -11.37 -7.78
C VAL A 58 -14.17 -10.81 -6.50
N PRO A 59 -12.85 -10.96 -6.29
CA PRO A 59 -12.19 -10.40 -5.12
C PRO A 59 -11.91 -8.90 -5.30
N TYR A 60 -12.20 -8.12 -4.27
CA TYR A 60 -11.77 -6.74 -4.09
C TYR A 60 -10.47 -6.72 -3.29
N PHE A 61 -9.36 -6.44 -3.98
CA PHE A 61 -8.01 -6.42 -3.41
C PHE A 61 -7.16 -5.24 -3.89
N LYS A 62 -7.72 -4.34 -4.71
CA LYS A 62 -6.97 -3.22 -5.31
C LYS A 62 -6.79 -2.02 -4.36
N GLN A 63 -7.42 -2.05 -3.19
CA GLN A 63 -7.41 -0.96 -2.22
C GLN A 63 -7.24 -1.51 -0.82
N ALA A 64 -6.46 -0.81 0.00
CA ALA A 64 -6.32 -1.08 1.42
C ALA A 64 -6.10 0.24 2.15
N ALA A 65 -6.82 0.42 3.27
CA ALA A 65 -6.54 1.53 4.17
C ALA A 65 -5.21 1.28 4.88
N VAL A 66 -4.31 2.25 4.82
CA VAL A 66 -2.97 2.17 5.42
C VAL A 66 -2.62 3.45 6.15
N SER A 67 -1.77 3.32 7.19
CA SER A 67 -1.00 4.44 7.71
C SER A 67 0.40 4.40 7.14
N VAL A 68 0.94 5.58 6.82
CA VAL A 68 2.32 5.74 6.34
C VAL A 68 3.04 6.64 7.32
N GLU A 69 4.20 6.20 7.79
CA GLU A 69 5.04 6.92 8.75
C GLU A 69 6.47 6.98 8.21
N LYS A 70 7.16 8.10 8.45
CA LYS A 70 8.60 8.15 8.20
C LYS A 70 9.30 7.23 9.20
N ALA A 71 10.18 6.37 8.70
CA ALA A 71 10.94 5.44 9.52
C ALA A 71 12.12 6.11 10.22
#